data_AF-K6W761-F1
#
_entry.id   AF-K6W761-F1
#
_cell.length_a   1.000
_cell.length_b   1.000
_cell.length_c   1.000
_cell.angle_alpha   90.00
_cell.angle_beta   90.00
_cell.angle_gamma   90.00
#
_symmetry.space_group_name_H-M   'P 1'
#
loop_
_entity.id
_entity.type
_entity.pdbx_description
1 polymer ?
#
loop_
_entity_poly.entity_id
_entity_poly.type
_entity_poly.pdbx_seq_one_letter_code
_entity_poly.pdbx_strand_id
1 'polypeptide(L)'
;MEDGLAERVVADLAERVIFADRGGVIRVWNASATANFGYTADEAIGQSLDLIIPERLREPHWRGYDAAIERRLAEVAERQARAQKGTS
;
A
#
# COMPACT_ATOMS: atom_id res chain seq x y z
N MET A 1 0.06 21.04 -17.71
CA MET A 1 -0.04 19.60 -17.47
C MET A 1 1.17 19.25 -16.65
N GLU A 2 1.01 19.28 -15.33
CA GLU A 2 2.13 19.16 -14.40
C GLU A 2 2.50 17.69 -14.20
N ASP A 3 3.80 17.45 -14.04
CA ASP A 3 4.54 16.22 -14.33
C ASP A 3 3.97 14.93 -13.72
N GLY A 4 3.63 13.97 -14.60
CA GLY A 4 3.47 12.54 -14.27
C GLY A 4 4.81 11.79 -14.17
N LEU A 5 5.89 12.49 -13.81
CA LEU A 5 7.23 11.92 -13.73
C LEU A 5 7.27 10.82 -12.66
N ALA A 6 6.63 11.06 -11.50
CA ALA A 6 6.58 10.07 -10.42
C ALA A 6 5.86 8.79 -10.86
N GLU A 7 4.71 8.92 -11.51
CA GLU A 7 3.95 7.79 -12.05
C GLU A 7 4.77 7.00 -13.07
N ARG A 8 5.46 7.70 -13.98
CA ARG A 8 6.33 7.06 -14.97
C ARG A 8 7.53 6.37 -14.34
N VAL A 9 8.17 7.00 -13.35
CA VAL A 9 9.25 6.37 -12.60
C VAL A 9 8.75 5.07 -11.98
N VAL A 10 7.61 5.10 -11.27
CA VAL A 10 7.04 3.90 -10.64
C VAL A 10 6.65 2.84 -11.67
N ALA A 11 6.10 3.25 -12.82
CA ALA A 11 5.73 2.34 -13.90
C ALA A 11 6.94 1.63 -14.51
N ASP A 12 8.06 2.33 -14.68
CA ASP A 12 9.28 1.85 -15.35
C ASP A 12 10.29 1.19 -14.39
N LEU A 13 10.07 1.24 -13.06
CA LEU A 13 10.93 0.57 -12.08
C LEU A 13 10.98 -0.94 -12.33
N ALA A 14 12.18 -1.50 -12.30
CA ALA A 14 12.41 -2.94 -12.44
C ALA A 14 11.93 -3.73 -11.20
N GLU A 15 11.87 -3.08 -10.04
CA GLU A 15 11.31 -3.64 -8.82
C GLU A 15 9.79 -3.72 -8.89
N ARG A 16 9.23 -4.73 -8.22
CA ARG A 16 7.79 -4.86 -8.06
C ARG A 16 7.30 -3.82 -7.06
N VAL A 17 6.52 -2.86 -7.54
CA VAL A 17 5.93 -1.83 -6.71
C VAL A 17 4.42 -2.08 -6.61
N ILE A 18 3.97 -2.30 -5.39
CA ILE A 18 2.56 -2.45 -5.05
C ILE A 18 2.26 -1.52 -3.88
N PHE A 19 1.26 -0.67 -4.05
CA PHE A 19 0.72 0.15 -2.96
C PHE A 19 -0.72 -0.29 -2.70
N ALA A 20 -1.03 -0.55 -1.44
CA ALA A 20 -2.38 -0.84 -0.98
C ALA A 20 -2.80 0.20 0.06
N ASP A 21 -4.07 0.57 0.07
CA ASP A 21 -4.63 1.43 1.11
C ASP A 21 -4.78 0.68 2.43
N ARG A 22 -5.29 1.36 3.47
CA ARG A 22 -5.42 0.80 4.82
C ARG A 22 -6.32 -0.44 4.90
N GLY A 23 -7.21 -0.66 3.94
CA GLY A 23 -8.01 -1.88 3.85
C GLY A 23 -7.33 -2.98 3.05
N GLY A 24 -6.06 -2.78 2.68
CA GLY A 24 -5.29 -3.63 1.79
C GLY A 24 -5.86 -3.71 0.37
N VAL A 25 -6.63 -2.71 -0.06
CA VAL A 25 -7.06 -2.61 -1.46
C VAL A 25 -5.92 -2.05 -2.30
N ILE A 26 -5.54 -2.76 -3.36
CA ILE A 26 -4.45 -2.40 -4.26
C ILE A 26 -4.83 -1.12 -5.03
N ARG A 27 -3.94 -0.13 -5.00
CA ARG A 27 -4.10 1.18 -5.65
C ARG A 27 -3.00 1.47 -6.69
N VAL A 28 -1.82 0.87 -6.54
CA VAL A 28 -0.74 0.95 -7.54
C VAL A 28 -0.25 -0.46 -7.84
N TRP A 29 -0.06 -0.74 -9.13
CA TRP A 29 0.46 -1.98 -9.65
C TRP A 29 1.32 -1.68 -10.89
N ASN A 30 2.64 -1.89 -10.81
CA ASN A 30 3.54 -1.55 -11.91
C ASN A 30 3.79 -2.72 -12.87
N ALA A 31 4.48 -2.45 -13.99
CA ALA A 31 4.76 -3.45 -15.02
C ALA A 31 5.54 -4.66 -14.47
N SER A 32 6.49 -4.43 -13.57
CA SER A 32 7.27 -5.47 -12.91
C SER A 32 6.42 -6.35 -11.97
N ALA A 33 5.37 -5.79 -11.34
CA ALA A 33 4.38 -6.57 -10.59
C ALA A 33 3.59 -7.51 -11.51
N THR A 34 3.10 -7.01 -12.66
CA THR A 34 2.43 -7.81 -13.69
C THR A 34 3.30 -8.96 -14.16
N ALA A 35 4.56 -8.68 -14.53
CA ALA A 35 5.47 -9.68 -15.08
C ALA A 35 5.75 -10.85 -14.13
N ASN A 36 5.69 -10.62 -12.81
CA ASN A 36 6.03 -11.66 -11.83
C ASN A 36 4.81 -12.31 -11.16
N PHE A 37 3.72 -11.58 -10.92
CA PHE A 37 2.49 -12.16 -10.36
C PHE A 37 1.48 -12.64 -11.41
N GLY A 38 1.59 -12.21 -12.66
CA GLY A 38 0.75 -12.66 -13.77
C GLY A 38 -0.59 -11.95 -13.91
N TYR A 39 -0.93 -11.01 -13.02
CA TYR A 39 -2.13 -10.17 -13.11
C TYR A 39 -1.80 -8.83 -13.74
N THR A 40 -2.63 -8.39 -14.68
CA THR A 40 -2.56 -7.04 -15.24
C THR A 40 -2.96 -5.99 -14.20
N ALA A 41 -2.61 -4.73 -14.45
CA ALA A 41 -3.03 -3.63 -13.58
C ALA A 41 -4.56 -3.52 -13.48
N ASP A 42 -5.28 -3.76 -14.58
CA ASP A 42 -6.75 -3.71 -14.61
C ASP A 42 -7.39 -4.84 -13.78
N GLU A 43 -6.72 -5.99 -13.69
CA GLU A 43 -7.17 -7.11 -12.85
C GLU A 43 -6.80 -6.90 -11.38
N ALA A 44 -5.67 -6.25 -11.09
CA ALA A 44 -5.15 -6.12 -9.73
C ALA A 44 -5.66 -4.88 -8.99
N ILE A 45 -5.78 -3.73 -9.66
CA ILE A 45 -6.21 -2.48 -9.02
C ILE A 45 -7.66 -2.61 -8.57
N GLY A 46 -7.93 -2.26 -7.31
CA GLY A 46 -9.24 -2.42 -6.68
C GLY A 46 -9.46 -3.78 -6.01
N GLN A 47 -8.55 -4.76 -6.20
CA GLN A 47 -8.59 -6.03 -5.48
C GLN A 47 -7.92 -5.95 -4.11
N SER A 48 -8.23 -6.93 -3.25
CA SER A 48 -7.51 -7.20 -2.00
C SER A 48 -6.08 -7.69 -2.28
N LEU A 49 -5.15 -7.43 -1.37
CA LEU A 49 -3.83 -8.06 -1.35
C LEU A 49 -3.88 -9.60 -1.34
N ASP A 50 -5.01 -10.21 -0.96
CA ASP A 50 -5.24 -11.66 -1.05
C ASP A 50 -5.03 -12.25 -2.45
N LEU A 51 -5.10 -11.40 -3.49
CA LEU A 51 -4.77 -11.75 -4.87
C LEU A 51 -3.37 -12.36 -5.00
N ILE A 52 -2.42 -11.87 -4.21
CA ILE A 52 -1.01 -12.28 -4.24
C ILE A 52 -0.53 -12.98 -2.98
N ILE A 53 -1.35 -13.01 -1.92
CA ILE A 53 -1.02 -13.70 -0.67
C ILE A 53 -1.57 -15.13 -0.73
N PRO A 54 -0.72 -16.16 -0.68
CA PRO A 54 -1.17 -17.54 -0.62
C PRO A 54 -2.10 -17.76 0.57
N GLU A 55 -3.18 -18.54 0.39
CA GLU A 55 -4.22 -18.79 1.40
C GLU A 55 -3.65 -19.06 2.80
N ARG A 56 -2.69 -19.99 2.89
CA ARG A 56 -2.05 -20.40 4.16
C ARG A 56 -1.32 -19.27 4.90
N LEU A 57 -1.02 -18.16 4.22
CA LEU A 57 -0.30 -17.01 4.76
C LEU A 57 -1.21 -15.81 5.00
N ARG A 58 -2.49 -15.84 4.61
CA ARG A 58 -3.39 -14.69 4.73
C ARG A 58 -3.61 -14.28 6.17
N GLU A 59 -3.96 -15.22 7.04
CA GLU A 59 -4.19 -14.93 8.46
C GLU A 59 -2.97 -14.27 9.15
N PRO A 60 -1.73 -14.84 9.09
CA PRO A 60 -0.58 -14.18 9.68
C PRO A 60 -0.20 -12.87 8.97
N HIS A 61 -0.40 -12.75 7.65
CA HIS A 61 -0.19 -11.50 6.92
C HIS A 61 -1.10 -10.38 7.45
N TRP A 62 -2.41 -10.63 7.49
CA TRP A 62 -3.40 -9.63 7.90
C TRP A 62 -3.24 -9.21 9.36
N ARG A 63 -2.93 -10.16 10.26
CA ARG A 63 -2.56 -9.80 11.64
C ARG A 63 -1.41 -8.81 11.71
N GLY A 64 -0.36 -9.02 10.91
CA GLY A 64 0.79 -8.12 10.86
C GLY A 64 0.45 -6.76 10.21
N TYR A 65 -0.36 -6.81 9.15
CA TYR A 65 -0.81 -5.63 8.41
C TYR A 65 -1.64 -4.70 9.31
N ASP A 66 -2.66 -5.25 9.97
CA ASP A 66 -3.57 -4.51 10.84
C ASP A 66 -2.81 -3.89 12.02
N ALA A 67 -1.95 -4.67 12.67
CA ALA A 67 -1.12 -4.17 13.77
C ALA A 67 -0.19 -3.02 13.34
N ALA A 68 0.35 -3.06 12.10
CA ALA A 68 1.17 -1.98 11.57
C ALA A 68 0.36 -0.70 11.31
N ILE A 69 -0.86 -0.84 10.76
CA ILE A 69 -1.76 0.29 10.52
C ILE A 69 -2.20 0.93 11.84
N GLU A 70 -2.64 0.12 12.81
CA GLU A 70 -3.06 0.59 14.13
C GLU A 70 -1.95 1.37 14.84
N ARG A 71 -0.73 0.82 14.84
CA ARG A 71 0.44 1.51 15.42
C ARG A 71 0.66 2.87 14.79
N ARG A 72 0.59 2.94 13.45
CA ARG A 72 0.80 4.20 12.72
C ARG A 72 -0.29 5.23 13.04
N LEU A 73 -1.54 4.79 13.16
CA LEU A 73 -2.66 5.68 13.52
C LEU A 73 -2.49 6.24 14.94
N ALA A 74 -2.08 5.42 15.90
CA ALA A 74 -1.79 5.86 17.25
C ALA A 74 -0.66 6.92 17.29
N GLU A 75 0.46 6.66 16.61
CA GLU A 75 1.59 7.60 16.51
C GLU A 75 1.18 8.96 15.92
N VAL A 76 0.34 8.95 14.88
CA VAL A 76 -0.14 10.18 14.23
C VAL A 76 -1.06 10.97 15.16
N ALA A 77 -1.99 10.29 15.85
CA ALA A 77 -2.91 10.92 16.80
C ALA A 77 -2.14 11.60 17.95
N GLU A 78 -1.11 10.94 18.50
CA GLU A 78 -0.26 11.52 19.54
C GLU A 78 0.49 12.76 19.06
N ARG A 79 1.07 12.72 17.85
CA ARG A 79 1.77 13.87 17.26
C ARG A 79 0.83 15.07 17.09
N GLN A 80 -0.39 14.84 16.63
CA GLN A 80 -1.40 15.88 16.48
C GLN A 80 -1.83 16.48 17.82
N ALA A 81 -2.08 15.63 18.83
CA ALA A 81 -2.43 16.09 20.17
C ALA A 81 -1.32 16.94 20.83
N ARG A 82 -0.04 16.61 20.60
CA ARG A 82 1.10 17.42 21.06
C ARG A 82 1.20 18.77 20.35
N ALA A 83 1.01 18.80 19.03
CA ALA A 83 1.02 20.03 18.26
C ALA A 83 -0.08 21.02 18.71
N GLN A 84 -1.27 20.51 19.04
CA GLN A 84 -2.41 21.31 19.50
C GLN A 84 -2.21 21.89 20.92
N LYS A 85 -1.48 21.20 21.80
CA LYS A 85 -1.21 21.65 23.19
C LYS A 85 -0.06 22.65 23.31
N GLY A 86 0.87 22.66 22.34
CA GLY A 86 2.02 23.57 22.33
C GLY A 86 1.76 24.95 21.71
N THR A 87 0.53 25.21 21.25
CA THR A 87 0.11 26.47 20.62
C THR A 87 -0.78 27.34 21.53
N SER A 88 -0.93 26.97 22.80
CA SER A 88 -1.65 27.75 23.84
C SER A 88 -0.70 28.32 24.87
#